data_AF-A0AAX6GMN3-F1
#
_entry.id   AF-A0AAX6GMN3-F1
#
_cell.length_a   1.000
_cell.length_b   1.000
_cell.length_c   1.000
_cell.angle_alpha   90.00
_cell.angle_beta   90.00
_cell.angle_gamma   90.00
#
_symmetry.space_group_name_H-M   'P 1'
#
loop_
_entity.id
_entity.type
_entity.pdbx_description
1 polymer ?
#
loop_
_entity_poly.entity_id
_entity_poly.type
_entity_poly.pdbx_seq_one_letter_code
_entity_poly.pdbx_strand_id
1 'polypeptide(L)'
;MKKSRGSRASSISSPCPSLPPLPPPPSTPMSSDEDPMPAAVAEVEDLLGYRFSDASLIAEALTHSSDAEHASYQRLEFVGDAALGLAFTNYFYLTNPSLGPGQLSVLRAANISTEKLARVAVRHGLYRFLRRNSPKLDQMVEEFTMVVKREIEEDFDGLPYGGSLVKAPKVLADVVESIAAAVYVDCGFNLEKLWKVFRGILEPIITVGTWDEQPVTSLYEYCQKKGSRWISRTGGRVFEYYKCVC
;
A
#
# COMPACT_ATOMS: atom_id res chain seq x y z
N MET A 1 87.56 17.79 51.73
CA MET A 1 87.55 19.17 51.19
C MET A 1 86.85 19.18 49.84
N LYS A 2 85.83 20.05 49.69
CA LYS A 2 85.36 20.69 48.44
C LYS A 2 84.70 19.78 47.37
N LYS A 3 83.38 19.90 47.22
CA LYS A 3 82.66 20.63 46.12
C LYS A 3 82.61 19.83 44.81
N SER A 4 81.47 19.18 44.54
CA SER A 4 80.40 19.67 43.64
C SER A 4 80.81 19.76 42.17
N ARG A 5 80.24 18.88 41.33
CA ARG A 5 79.80 19.16 39.97
C ARG A 5 79.08 17.93 39.39
N GLY A 6 77.93 18.20 38.77
CA GLY A 6 76.87 17.24 38.51
C GLY A 6 77.18 16.12 37.54
N SER A 7 76.64 14.94 37.85
CA SER A 7 76.45 13.88 36.87
C SER A 7 75.30 14.26 35.94
N ARG A 8 75.65 14.61 34.70
CA ARG A 8 74.73 14.56 33.55
C ARG A 8 74.33 13.09 33.35
N ALA A 9 73.07 12.77 33.58
CA ALA A 9 72.49 11.54 33.08
C ALA A 9 72.33 11.67 31.56
N SER A 10 73.12 10.91 30.83
CA SER A 10 73.04 10.79 29.37
C SER A 10 71.80 9.98 29.02
N SER A 11 70.68 10.67 28.76
CA SER A 11 69.47 10.07 28.22
C SER A 11 69.71 9.67 26.76
N ILE A 12 69.93 8.38 26.54
CA ILE A 12 69.96 7.76 25.22
C ILE A 12 68.52 7.75 24.70
N SER A 13 68.16 8.76 23.89
CA SER A 13 66.89 8.77 23.16
C SER A 13 67.05 7.91 21.92
N SER A 14 66.65 6.65 22.00
CA SER A 14 66.46 5.80 20.83
C SER A 14 65.43 6.46 19.89
N PRO A 15 65.69 6.62 18.59
CA PRO A 15 64.66 7.08 17.66
C PRO A 15 63.60 5.98 17.52
N CYS A 16 62.34 6.33 17.79
CA CYS A 16 61.20 5.50 17.41
C CYS A 16 61.26 5.21 15.91
N PRO A 17 61.09 3.95 15.46
CA PRO A 17 60.89 3.69 14.04
C PRO A 17 59.60 4.39 13.61
N SER A 18 59.72 5.26 12.60
CA SER A 18 58.57 5.89 11.95
C SER A 18 57.69 4.80 11.35
N LEU A 19 56.45 4.67 11.87
CA LEU A 19 55.43 3.81 11.28
C LEU A 19 55.23 4.21 9.80
N PRO A 20 55.11 3.24 8.88
CA PRO A 20 54.73 3.54 7.51
C PRO A 20 53.36 4.24 7.49
N PRO A 21 53.11 5.16 6.55
CA PRO A 21 51.80 5.80 6.43
C PRO A 21 50.73 4.72 6.29
N LEU A 22 49.69 4.80 7.13
CA LEU A 22 48.51 3.96 7.03
C LEU A 22 47.98 4.04 5.59
N PRO A 23 47.60 2.91 4.96
CA PRO A 23 46.92 2.98 3.68
C PRO A 23 45.70 3.89 3.84
N PRO A 24 45.36 4.72 2.84
CA PRO A 24 44.15 5.51 2.89
C PRO A 24 42.98 4.55 3.20
N PRO A 25 42.03 4.94 4.06
CA PRO A 25 40.83 4.15 4.26
C PRO A 25 40.23 3.85 2.88
N PRO A 26 39.63 2.68 2.66
CA PRO A 26 38.99 2.39 1.39
C PRO A 26 37.97 3.51 1.14
N SER A 27 38.30 4.39 0.20
CA SER A 27 37.36 5.32 -0.38
C SER A 27 36.48 4.49 -1.30
N THR A 28 35.59 3.69 -0.70
CA THR A 28 34.38 3.27 -1.38
C THR A 28 33.68 4.55 -1.75
N PRO A 29 33.53 4.86 -3.05
CA PRO A 29 32.58 5.88 -3.44
C PRO A 29 31.22 5.37 -2.95
N MET A 30 30.56 6.12 -2.08
CA MET A 30 29.12 5.99 -1.97
C MET A 30 28.57 6.48 -3.31
N SER A 31 28.44 5.58 -4.28
CA SER A 31 27.69 5.82 -5.50
C SER A 31 26.22 5.91 -5.11
N SER A 32 25.70 7.13 -5.06
CA SER A 32 24.29 7.45 -4.82
C SER A 32 23.41 7.19 -6.06
N ASP A 33 23.74 6.17 -6.86
CA ASP A 33 23.13 5.90 -8.17
C ASP A 33 22.64 4.44 -8.29
N GLU A 34 22.26 3.80 -7.18
CA GLU A 34 21.57 2.50 -7.26
C GLU A 34 20.07 2.73 -7.41
N ASP A 35 19.49 2.19 -8.49
CA ASP A 35 18.05 2.14 -8.68
C ASP A 35 17.40 1.51 -7.44
N PRO A 36 16.47 2.19 -6.73
CA PRO A 36 15.86 1.66 -5.52
C PRO A 36 14.90 0.48 -5.80
N MET A 37 14.57 0.21 -7.06
CA MET A 37 13.59 -0.80 -7.44
C MET A 37 13.91 -2.23 -7.00
N PRO A 38 15.14 -2.76 -7.10
CA PRO A 38 15.45 -4.11 -6.61
C PRO A 38 15.17 -4.28 -5.11
N ALA A 39 15.43 -3.26 -4.31
CA ALA A 39 15.10 -3.28 -2.87
C ALA A 39 13.58 -3.25 -2.64
N ALA A 40 12.86 -2.38 -3.37
CA ALA A 40 11.40 -2.32 -3.31
C ALA A 40 10.73 -3.64 -3.72
N VAL A 41 11.25 -4.30 -4.76
CA VAL A 41 10.79 -5.61 -5.21
C VAL A 41 10.98 -6.65 -4.11
N ALA A 42 12.17 -6.72 -3.49
CA ALA A 42 12.45 -7.68 -2.44
C ALA A 42 11.52 -7.49 -1.22
N GLU A 43 11.25 -6.25 -0.81
CA GLU A 43 10.33 -5.96 0.29
C GLU A 43 8.88 -6.34 -0.03
N VAL A 44 8.41 -6.11 -1.26
CA VAL A 44 7.05 -6.52 -1.66
C VAL A 44 6.93 -8.03 -1.77
N GLU A 45 7.96 -8.72 -2.28
CA GLU A 45 8.00 -10.19 -2.27
C GLU A 45 7.93 -10.77 -0.85
N ASP A 46 8.67 -10.16 0.10
CA ASP A 46 8.64 -10.55 1.51
C ASP A 46 7.25 -10.30 2.13
N LEU A 47 6.65 -9.15 1.83
CA LEU A 47 5.29 -8.82 2.28
C LEU A 47 4.25 -9.83 1.77
N LEU A 48 4.38 -10.28 0.51
CA LEU A 48 3.48 -11.24 -0.11
C LEU A 48 3.80 -12.70 0.26
N GLY A 49 5.01 -12.98 0.76
CA GLY A 49 5.53 -14.34 0.88
C GLY A 49 5.61 -15.05 -0.48
N TYR A 50 5.87 -14.29 -1.56
CA TYR A 50 5.86 -14.75 -2.94
C TYR A 50 7.11 -14.27 -3.67
N ARG A 51 7.79 -15.17 -4.38
CA ARG A 51 8.93 -14.82 -5.24
C ARG A 51 8.48 -14.85 -6.70
N PHE A 52 8.68 -13.74 -7.40
CA PHE A 52 8.33 -13.63 -8.82
C PHE A 52 9.31 -14.45 -9.67
N SER A 53 8.76 -15.14 -10.66
CA SER A 53 9.59 -15.76 -11.70
C SER A 53 10.14 -14.69 -12.65
N ASP A 54 9.32 -13.66 -12.92
CA ASP A 54 9.68 -12.48 -13.67
C ASP A 54 9.57 -11.21 -12.81
N ALA A 55 10.71 -10.73 -12.29
CA ALA A 55 10.79 -9.52 -11.48
C ALA A 55 10.38 -8.24 -12.23
N SER A 56 10.34 -8.25 -13.57
CA SER A 56 9.89 -7.10 -14.34
C SER A 56 8.39 -6.80 -14.14
N LEU A 57 7.58 -7.83 -13.84
CA LEU A 57 6.14 -7.67 -13.59
C LEU A 57 5.88 -6.84 -12.33
N ILE A 58 6.61 -7.10 -11.25
CA ILE A 58 6.47 -6.34 -10.01
C ILE A 58 7.10 -4.95 -10.13
N ALA A 59 8.20 -4.81 -10.88
CA ALA A 59 8.76 -3.49 -11.18
C ALA A 59 7.80 -2.61 -12.00
N GLU A 60 7.11 -3.17 -13.00
CA GLU A 60 6.05 -2.48 -13.76
C GLU A 60 4.87 -2.11 -12.86
N ALA A 61 4.42 -3.03 -11.99
CA ALA A 61 3.34 -2.76 -11.04
C ALA A 61 3.67 -1.64 -10.03
N LEU A 62 4.96 -1.46 -9.71
CA LEU A 62 5.45 -0.42 -8.81
C LEU A 62 5.91 0.84 -9.55
N THR A 63 5.47 1.06 -10.79
CA THR A 63 5.83 2.25 -11.58
C THR A 63 4.61 3.06 -11.98
N HIS A 64 4.50 4.29 -11.50
CA HIS A 64 3.43 5.23 -11.84
C HIS A 64 3.66 5.87 -13.21
N SER A 65 2.58 6.21 -13.93
CA SER A 65 2.62 6.82 -15.28
C SER A 65 3.26 8.21 -15.37
N SER A 66 3.66 8.80 -14.25
CA SER A 66 4.48 10.03 -14.25
C SER A 66 5.96 9.75 -14.43
N ASP A 67 6.39 8.50 -14.29
CA ASP A 67 7.69 8.04 -14.76
C ASP A 67 7.63 7.82 -16.27
N ALA A 68 8.38 8.61 -17.03
CA ALA A 68 8.37 8.55 -18.49
C ALA A 68 9.38 7.54 -19.06
N GLU A 69 10.24 6.98 -18.22
CA GLU A 69 11.36 6.12 -18.63
C GLU A 69 10.96 4.64 -18.67
N HIS A 70 9.98 4.26 -17.85
CA HIS A 70 9.60 2.87 -17.64
C HIS A 70 8.13 2.58 -17.98
N ALA A 71 7.82 1.30 -18.18
CA ALA A 71 6.45 0.86 -18.34
C ALA A 71 5.66 1.10 -17.05
N SER A 72 4.49 1.76 -17.17
CA SER A 72 3.63 2.06 -16.03
C SER A 72 2.69 0.92 -15.70
N TYR A 73 2.25 0.86 -14.44
CA TYR A 73 1.34 -0.16 -13.92
C TYR A 73 -0.04 -0.27 -14.62
N GLN A 74 -0.42 0.67 -15.47
CA GLN A 74 -1.81 0.83 -15.96
C GLN A 74 -2.39 -0.43 -16.65
N ARG A 75 -1.56 -1.19 -17.38
CA ARG A 75 -2.01 -2.44 -18.01
C ARG A 75 -2.22 -3.54 -16.97
N LEU A 76 -1.38 -3.57 -15.94
CA LEU A 76 -1.51 -4.48 -14.82
C LEU A 76 -2.73 -4.09 -13.95
N GLU A 77 -2.94 -2.81 -13.63
CA GLU A 77 -4.17 -2.32 -12.96
C GLU A 77 -5.43 -2.87 -13.64
N PHE A 78 -5.53 -2.71 -14.97
CA PHE A 78 -6.66 -3.20 -15.75
C PHE A 78 -6.91 -4.71 -15.59
N VAL A 79 -5.84 -5.51 -15.60
CA VAL A 79 -5.94 -6.96 -15.37
C VAL A 79 -6.29 -7.27 -13.91
N GLY A 80 -5.74 -6.49 -12.99
CA GLY A 80 -5.89 -6.63 -11.55
C GLY A 80 -7.30 -6.40 -11.06
N ASP A 81 -7.97 -5.35 -11.54
CA ASP A 81 -9.39 -5.08 -11.25
C ASP A 81 -10.27 -6.30 -11.59
N ALA A 82 -10.11 -6.84 -12.80
CA ALA A 82 -10.86 -8.03 -13.23
C ALA A 82 -10.51 -9.28 -12.42
N ALA A 83 -9.21 -9.51 -12.16
CA ALA A 83 -8.72 -10.69 -11.44
C ALA A 83 -9.17 -10.68 -9.98
N LEU A 84 -9.00 -9.56 -9.26
CA LEU A 84 -9.48 -9.40 -7.89
C LEU A 84 -11.00 -9.48 -7.81
N GLY A 85 -11.71 -8.85 -8.76
CA GLY A 85 -13.16 -8.95 -8.85
C GLY A 85 -13.64 -10.40 -8.96
N LEU A 86 -12.99 -11.21 -9.78
CA LEU A 86 -13.30 -12.64 -9.91
C LEU A 86 -12.88 -13.44 -8.68
N ALA A 87 -11.72 -13.17 -8.09
CA ALA A 87 -11.24 -13.87 -6.90
C ALA A 87 -12.19 -13.67 -5.71
N PHE A 88 -12.64 -12.44 -5.45
CA PHE A 88 -13.66 -12.15 -4.44
C PHE A 88 -15.01 -12.77 -4.79
N THR A 89 -15.41 -12.77 -6.07
CA THR A 89 -16.65 -13.44 -6.51
C THR A 89 -16.61 -14.92 -6.17
N ASN A 90 -15.52 -15.61 -6.50
CA ASN A 90 -15.33 -17.03 -6.19
C ASN A 90 -15.33 -17.27 -4.68
N TYR A 91 -14.62 -16.44 -3.91
CA TYR A 91 -14.61 -16.54 -2.46
C TYR A 91 -16.02 -16.44 -1.88
N PHE A 92 -16.77 -15.37 -2.20
CA PHE A 92 -18.09 -15.17 -1.62
C PHE A 92 -19.14 -16.19 -2.11
N TYR A 93 -19.04 -16.63 -3.36
CA TYR A 93 -19.90 -17.69 -3.88
C TYR A 93 -19.73 -18.99 -3.10
N LEU A 94 -18.48 -19.37 -2.79
CA LEU A 94 -18.17 -20.61 -2.07
C LEU A 94 -18.46 -20.51 -0.57
N THR A 95 -18.20 -19.36 0.07
CA THR A 95 -18.39 -19.21 1.51
C THR A 95 -19.82 -18.86 1.91
N ASN A 96 -20.65 -18.36 0.98
CA ASN A 96 -22.01 -17.92 1.28
C ASN A 96 -23.06 -18.55 0.34
N PRO A 97 -23.25 -19.88 0.39
CA PRO A 97 -24.13 -20.59 -0.54
C PRO A 97 -25.61 -20.20 -0.47
N SER A 98 -26.04 -19.54 0.62
CA SER A 98 -27.42 -19.10 0.83
C SER A 98 -27.71 -17.68 0.33
N LEU A 99 -26.70 -16.91 -0.07
CA LEU A 99 -26.90 -15.52 -0.50
C LEU A 99 -27.35 -15.42 -1.95
N GLY A 100 -28.24 -14.47 -2.21
CA GLY A 100 -28.66 -14.14 -3.56
C GLY A 100 -27.59 -13.35 -4.34
N PRO A 101 -27.69 -13.29 -5.68
CA PRO A 101 -26.74 -12.60 -6.54
C PRO A 101 -26.58 -11.10 -6.21
N GLY A 102 -27.64 -10.44 -5.75
CA GLY A 102 -27.58 -9.03 -5.32
C GLY A 102 -26.66 -8.83 -4.11
N GLN A 103 -26.83 -9.66 -3.07
CA GLN A 103 -26.00 -9.59 -1.86
C GLN A 103 -24.55 -9.95 -2.15
N LEU A 104 -24.30 -10.94 -3.01
CA LEU A 104 -22.94 -11.29 -3.45
C LEU A 104 -22.28 -10.15 -4.22
N SER A 105 -23.02 -9.47 -5.09
CA SER A 105 -22.53 -8.31 -5.85
C SER A 105 -22.14 -7.15 -4.93
N VAL A 106 -22.94 -6.96 -3.89
CA VAL A 106 -22.77 -5.94 -2.86
C VAL A 106 -21.56 -6.23 -1.97
N LEU A 107 -21.39 -7.48 -1.49
CA LEU A 107 -20.18 -7.94 -0.79
C LEU A 107 -18.92 -7.77 -1.63
N ARG A 108 -18.98 -8.17 -2.90
CA ARG A 108 -17.88 -8.00 -3.85
C ARG A 108 -17.50 -6.53 -3.97
N ALA A 109 -18.48 -5.66 -4.27
CA ALA A 109 -18.26 -4.23 -4.48
C ALA A 109 -17.62 -3.54 -3.27
N ALA A 110 -18.01 -3.91 -2.04
CA ALA A 110 -17.40 -3.32 -0.85
C ALA A 110 -15.92 -3.70 -0.71
N ASN A 111 -15.56 -4.93 -1.07
CA ASN A 111 -14.19 -5.43 -0.94
C ASN A 111 -13.23 -4.98 -2.05
N ILE A 112 -13.77 -4.59 -3.21
CA ILE A 112 -12.98 -4.07 -4.35
C ILE A 112 -13.18 -2.56 -4.57
N SER A 113 -13.77 -1.86 -3.60
CA SER A 113 -13.93 -0.40 -3.72
C SER A 113 -12.58 0.31 -3.64
N THR A 114 -12.45 1.43 -4.36
CA THR A 114 -11.24 2.27 -4.32
C THR A 114 -10.84 2.63 -2.89
N GLU A 115 -11.81 2.98 -2.04
CA GLU A 115 -11.57 3.28 -0.63
C GLU A 115 -10.97 2.07 0.12
N LYS A 116 -11.54 0.88 -0.07
CA LYS A 116 -11.10 -0.34 0.58
C LYS A 116 -9.67 -0.71 0.18
N LEU A 117 -9.38 -0.71 -1.12
CA LEU A 117 -8.05 -1.05 -1.64
C LEU A 117 -7.02 0.04 -1.28
N ALA A 118 -7.42 1.33 -1.27
CA ALA A 118 -6.53 2.39 -0.83
C ALA A 118 -6.11 2.22 0.64
N ARG A 119 -7.03 1.83 1.51
CA ARG A 119 -6.72 1.51 2.92
C ARG A 119 -5.80 0.32 3.06
N VAL A 120 -5.93 -0.70 2.20
CA VAL A 120 -4.98 -1.82 2.13
C VAL A 120 -3.58 -1.32 1.79
N ALA A 121 -3.45 -0.45 0.78
CA ALA A 121 -2.17 0.15 0.40
C ALA A 121 -1.54 0.96 1.54
N VAL A 122 -2.34 1.73 2.28
CA VAL A 122 -1.87 2.51 3.44
C VAL A 122 -1.40 1.58 4.57
N ARG A 123 -2.19 0.55 4.90
CA ARG A 123 -1.87 -0.39 6.00
C ARG A 123 -0.52 -1.07 5.81
N HIS A 124 -0.23 -1.49 4.59
CA HIS A 124 1.05 -2.14 4.26
C HIS A 124 2.13 -1.13 3.79
N GLY A 125 1.77 0.15 3.66
CA GLY A 125 2.64 1.21 3.18
C GLY A 125 3.16 0.97 1.77
N LEU A 126 2.34 0.40 0.87
CA LEU A 126 2.73 0.04 -0.49
C LEU A 126 3.18 1.24 -1.33
N TYR A 127 2.60 2.42 -1.07
CA TYR A 127 2.95 3.64 -1.81
C TYR A 127 4.43 4.04 -1.65
N ARG A 128 5.11 3.61 -0.59
CA ARG A 128 6.55 3.89 -0.41
C ARG A 128 7.41 3.25 -1.51
N PHE A 129 6.94 2.13 -2.08
CA PHE A 129 7.63 1.37 -3.11
C PHE A 129 7.34 1.87 -4.53
N LEU A 130 6.35 2.75 -4.68
CA LEU A 130 5.92 3.26 -5.98
C LEU A 130 6.95 4.26 -6.53
N ARG A 131 7.61 3.90 -7.62
CA ARG A 131 8.41 4.81 -8.45
C ARG A 131 7.47 5.81 -9.12
N ARG A 132 7.74 7.10 -8.91
CA ARG A 132 6.88 8.20 -9.39
C ARG A 132 7.63 9.52 -9.40
N ASN A 133 7.16 10.44 -10.25
CA ASN A 133 7.62 11.83 -10.28
C ASN A 133 6.42 12.80 -10.23
N SER A 134 5.75 12.89 -9.08
CA SER A 134 4.57 13.75 -8.92
C SER A 134 4.37 14.23 -7.47
N PRO A 135 4.88 15.44 -7.11
CA PRO A 135 4.74 15.98 -5.75
C PRO A 135 3.29 16.20 -5.30
N LYS A 136 2.39 16.46 -6.26
CA LYS A 136 0.96 16.61 -6.00
C LYS A 136 0.35 15.29 -5.50
N LEU A 137 0.78 14.18 -6.08
CA LEU A 137 0.31 12.86 -5.70
C LEU A 137 0.75 12.52 -4.27
N ASP A 138 1.99 12.89 -3.92
CA ASP A 138 2.54 12.71 -2.57
C ASP A 138 1.70 13.41 -1.51
N GLN A 139 1.34 14.69 -1.74
CA GLN A 139 0.50 15.44 -0.81
C GLN A 139 -0.87 14.80 -0.60
N MET A 140 -1.51 14.35 -1.69
CA MET A 140 -2.82 13.68 -1.62
C MET A 140 -2.77 12.36 -0.84
N VAL A 141 -1.72 11.56 -1.08
CA VAL A 141 -1.55 10.29 -0.38
C VAL A 141 -1.18 10.50 1.08
N GLU A 142 -0.36 11.51 1.39
CA GLU A 142 0.01 11.84 2.75
C GLU A 142 -1.20 12.31 3.58
N GLU A 143 -2.04 13.19 3.02
CA GLU A 143 -3.28 13.64 3.66
C GLU A 143 -4.20 12.46 3.99
N PHE A 144 -4.46 11.59 3.01
CA PHE A 144 -5.29 10.41 3.21
C PHE A 144 -4.67 9.43 4.23
N THR A 145 -3.36 9.22 4.17
CA THR A 145 -2.64 8.34 5.10
C THR A 145 -2.76 8.83 6.55
N MET A 146 -2.66 10.15 6.77
CA MET A 146 -2.84 10.74 8.11
C MET A 146 -4.25 10.55 8.65
N VAL A 147 -5.28 10.65 7.79
CA VAL A 147 -6.67 10.40 8.20
C VAL A 147 -6.86 8.92 8.58
N VAL A 148 -6.43 7.99 7.71
CA VAL A 148 -6.57 6.55 7.97
C VAL A 148 -5.81 6.11 9.22
N LYS A 149 -4.61 6.64 9.46
CA LYS A 149 -3.84 6.32 10.69
C LYS A 149 -4.54 6.78 11.96
N ARG A 150 -5.10 8.00 11.97
CA ARG A 150 -5.88 8.50 13.11
C ARG A 150 -7.12 7.65 13.37
N GLU A 151 -7.85 7.26 12.32
CA GLU A 151 -9.01 6.38 12.44
C GLU A 151 -8.64 5.02 13.06
N ILE A 152 -7.46 4.48 12.76
CA ILE A 152 -6.96 3.22 13.34
C ILE A 152 -6.51 3.40 14.80
N GLU A 153 -5.85 4.51 15.13
CA GLU A 153 -5.29 4.76 16.47
C GLU A 153 -6.35 5.12 17.52
N GLU A 154 -7.40 5.84 17.12
CA GLU A 154 -8.42 6.35 18.06
C GLU A 154 -9.50 5.31 18.42
N ASP A 155 -9.36 4.06 17.96
CA ASP A 155 -10.33 2.95 18.13
C ASP A 155 -11.78 3.42 17.93
N PHE A 156 -11.95 4.39 17.04
CA PHE A 156 -13.24 4.97 16.77
C PHE A 156 -14.02 3.86 16.07
N ASP A 157 -15.13 3.41 16.66
CA ASP A 157 -16.12 2.47 16.11
C ASP A 157 -16.71 2.94 14.75
N GLY A 158 -16.14 3.97 14.13
CA GLY A 158 -16.42 4.48 12.81
C GLY A 158 -15.81 3.59 11.74
N LEU A 159 -16.51 2.49 11.46
CA LEU A 159 -16.53 1.76 10.19
C LEU A 159 -15.15 1.45 9.59
N PRO A 160 -14.65 0.19 9.69
CA PRO A 160 -13.43 -0.27 9.03
C PRO A 160 -13.44 -0.12 7.48
N TYR A 161 -14.54 0.37 6.90
CA TYR A 161 -14.95 0.19 5.52
C TYR A 161 -15.52 1.44 4.84
N GLY A 162 -15.40 2.62 5.45
CA GLY A 162 -15.72 3.88 4.76
C GLY A 162 -16.27 4.96 5.69
N GLY A 163 -15.87 6.21 5.42
CA GLY A 163 -16.28 7.37 6.21
C GLY A 163 -15.25 8.51 6.26
N SER A 164 -14.05 8.33 5.70
CA SER A 164 -13.04 9.39 5.69
C SER A 164 -13.59 10.67 5.04
N LEU A 165 -13.39 11.80 5.75
CA LEU A 165 -13.67 13.16 5.26
C LEU A 165 -12.94 13.48 3.95
N VAL A 166 -11.89 12.71 3.63
CA VAL A 166 -11.03 12.88 2.46
C VAL A 166 -11.25 11.72 1.50
N LYS A 167 -11.41 12.04 0.22
CA LYS A 167 -11.56 11.06 -0.86
C LYS A 167 -10.27 10.26 -1.05
N ALA A 168 -10.37 8.92 -1.06
CA ALA A 168 -9.24 8.04 -1.35
C ALA A 168 -8.55 8.39 -2.70
N PRO A 169 -7.22 8.56 -2.70
CA PRO A 169 -6.43 8.66 -3.93
C PRO A 169 -6.50 7.36 -4.74
N LYS A 170 -6.96 7.44 -5.99
CA LYS A 170 -7.13 6.27 -6.88
C LYS A 170 -5.83 5.46 -7.05
N VAL A 171 -4.68 6.15 -7.09
CA VAL A 171 -3.36 5.51 -7.21
C VAL A 171 -3.12 4.42 -6.16
N LEU A 172 -3.65 4.57 -4.93
CA LEU A 172 -3.45 3.58 -3.89
C LEU A 172 -4.19 2.28 -4.19
N ALA A 173 -5.40 2.38 -4.75
CA ALA A 173 -6.14 1.21 -5.24
C ALA A 173 -5.44 0.60 -6.46
N ASP A 174 -5.03 1.43 -7.42
CA ASP A 174 -4.36 0.98 -8.65
C ASP A 174 -3.07 0.20 -8.35
N VAL A 175 -2.31 0.62 -7.33
CA VAL A 175 -1.10 -0.10 -6.88
C VAL A 175 -1.45 -1.50 -6.33
N VAL A 176 -2.53 -1.62 -5.57
CA VAL A 176 -2.96 -2.94 -5.07
C VAL A 176 -3.41 -3.83 -6.23
N GLU A 177 -4.18 -3.29 -7.16
CA GLU A 177 -4.67 -4.02 -8.35
C GLU A 177 -3.50 -4.46 -9.24
N SER A 178 -2.54 -3.58 -9.49
CA SER A 178 -1.39 -3.90 -10.34
C SER A 178 -0.44 -4.92 -9.71
N ILE A 179 -0.20 -4.90 -8.39
CA ILE A 179 0.57 -5.94 -7.71
C ILE A 179 -0.19 -7.28 -7.76
N ALA A 180 -1.52 -7.27 -7.58
CA ALA A 180 -2.33 -8.47 -7.73
C ALA A 180 -2.22 -9.03 -9.15
N ALA A 181 -2.25 -8.17 -10.17
CA ALA A 181 -2.09 -8.56 -11.56
C ALA A 181 -0.69 -9.11 -11.85
N ALA A 182 0.37 -8.53 -11.28
CA ALA A 182 1.73 -9.06 -11.41
C ALA A 182 1.78 -10.52 -10.92
N VAL A 183 1.22 -10.81 -9.74
CA VAL A 183 1.15 -12.19 -9.21
C VAL A 183 0.29 -13.07 -10.14
N TYR A 184 -0.85 -12.56 -10.59
CA TYR A 184 -1.77 -13.30 -11.45
C TYR A 184 -1.12 -13.69 -12.79
N VAL A 185 -0.40 -12.77 -13.42
CA VAL A 185 0.34 -13.02 -14.67
C VAL A 185 1.50 -13.96 -14.44
N ASP A 186 2.31 -13.73 -13.39
CA ASP A 186 3.50 -14.56 -13.08
C ASP A 186 3.12 -16.02 -12.80
N CYS A 187 1.97 -16.26 -12.14
CA CYS A 187 1.48 -17.60 -11.87
C CYS A 187 0.71 -18.26 -13.03
N GLY A 188 0.73 -17.66 -14.23
CA GLY A 188 0.10 -18.18 -15.44
C GLY A 188 -1.42 -18.05 -15.43
N PHE A 189 -1.95 -16.93 -14.94
CA PHE A 189 -3.38 -16.65 -14.80
C PHE A 189 -4.12 -17.65 -13.91
N ASN A 190 -3.45 -18.15 -12.86
CA ASN A 190 -4.04 -19.08 -11.91
C ASN A 190 -4.69 -18.31 -10.74
N LEU A 191 -6.02 -18.24 -10.76
CA LEU A 191 -6.79 -17.48 -9.76
C LEU A 191 -6.66 -18.03 -8.33
N GLU A 192 -6.53 -19.35 -8.18
CA GLU A 192 -6.38 -19.98 -6.86
C GLU A 192 -5.04 -19.61 -6.22
N LYS A 193 -3.95 -19.63 -7.02
CA LYS A 193 -2.63 -19.18 -6.58
C LYS A 193 -2.63 -17.69 -6.24
N LEU A 194 -3.23 -16.86 -7.10
CA LEU A 194 -3.42 -15.42 -6.82
C LEU A 194 -4.09 -15.23 -5.46
N TRP A 195 -5.24 -15.88 -5.24
CA TRP A 195 -5.98 -15.73 -4.00
C TRP A 195 -5.17 -16.19 -2.79
N LYS A 196 -4.46 -17.32 -2.90
CA LYS A 196 -3.62 -17.85 -1.80
C LYS A 196 -2.52 -16.87 -1.40
N VAL A 197 -1.86 -16.23 -2.37
CA VAL A 197 -0.78 -15.26 -2.13
C VAL A 197 -1.34 -13.94 -1.61
N PHE A 198 -2.39 -13.44 -2.26
CA PHE A 198 -2.81 -12.05 -2.12
C PHE A 198 -3.89 -11.84 -1.05
N ARG A 199 -4.62 -12.88 -0.65
CA ARG A 199 -5.69 -12.77 0.36
C ARG A 199 -5.20 -12.16 1.67
N GLY A 200 -4.02 -12.55 2.15
CA GLY A 200 -3.49 -12.11 3.44
C GLY A 200 -3.38 -10.59 3.55
N ILE A 201 -2.97 -9.92 2.47
CA ILE A 201 -2.84 -8.46 2.46
C ILE A 201 -4.19 -7.73 2.36
N LEU A 202 -5.22 -8.39 1.83
CA LEU A 202 -6.57 -7.83 1.68
C LEU A 202 -7.38 -7.80 2.99
N GLU A 203 -6.94 -8.54 4.02
CA GLU A 203 -7.61 -8.59 5.32
C GLU A 203 -7.62 -7.21 6.02
N PRO A 204 -8.67 -6.86 6.78
CA PRO A 204 -9.86 -7.67 7.05
C PRO A 204 -10.84 -7.66 5.86
N ILE A 205 -11.35 -8.81 5.45
CA ILE A 205 -12.38 -8.93 4.40
C ILE A 205 -13.74 -8.54 4.97
N ILE A 206 -14.50 -7.70 4.25
CA ILE A 206 -15.90 -7.37 4.58
C ILE A 206 -16.74 -8.61 4.33
N THR A 207 -17.37 -9.12 5.38
CA THR A 207 -18.29 -10.25 5.35
C THR A 207 -19.70 -9.81 5.72
N VAL A 208 -20.68 -10.71 5.61
CA VAL A 208 -22.08 -10.44 5.99
C VAL A 208 -22.22 -10.01 7.45
N GLY A 209 -21.44 -10.60 8.36
CA GLY A 209 -21.50 -10.25 9.79
C GLY A 209 -21.05 -8.81 10.08
N THR A 210 -20.10 -8.30 9.31
CA THR A 210 -19.65 -6.89 9.34
C THR A 210 -20.49 -5.98 8.43
N TRP A 211 -21.42 -6.55 7.66
CA TRP A 211 -22.23 -5.82 6.67
C TRP A 211 -23.40 -5.08 7.31
N ASP A 212 -24.02 -5.67 8.34
CA ASP A 212 -25.14 -5.06 9.07
C ASP A 212 -24.75 -3.75 9.77
N GLU A 213 -23.46 -3.45 9.86
CA GLU A 213 -22.93 -2.19 10.38
C GLU A 213 -22.88 -1.07 9.34
N GLN A 214 -23.21 -1.29 8.05
CA GLN A 214 -23.19 -0.23 7.02
C GLN A 214 -24.57 0.41 6.79
N PRO A 215 -24.89 1.54 7.46
CA PRO A 215 -26.24 2.12 7.44
C PRO A 215 -26.68 2.61 6.06
N VAL A 216 -25.75 3.03 5.19
CA VAL A 216 -26.07 3.65 3.89
C VAL A 216 -26.59 2.62 2.88
N THR A 217 -25.99 1.43 2.81
CA THR A 217 -26.43 0.39 1.87
C THR A 217 -27.74 -0.24 2.32
N SER A 218 -27.89 -0.49 3.63
CA SER A 218 -29.15 -0.94 4.23
C SER A 218 -30.29 0.05 3.99
N LEU A 219 -30.01 1.36 4.10
CA LEU A 219 -30.96 2.41 3.77
C LEU A 219 -31.28 2.45 2.27
N TYR A 220 -30.28 2.26 1.41
CA TYR A 220 -30.46 2.25 -0.05
C TYR A 220 -31.35 1.09 -0.51
N GLU A 221 -31.09 -0.13 -0.03
CA GLU A 221 -31.90 -1.32 -0.33
C GLU A 221 -33.32 -1.21 0.22
N TYR A 222 -33.48 -0.66 1.44
CA TYR A 222 -34.78 -0.40 2.04
C TYR A 222 -35.60 0.61 1.20
N CYS A 223 -34.98 1.70 0.76
CA CYS A 223 -35.62 2.71 -0.08
C CYS A 223 -36.04 2.16 -1.46
N GLN A 224 -35.21 1.32 -2.09
CA GLN A 224 -35.58 0.68 -3.36
C GLN A 224 -36.76 -0.30 -3.19
N LYS A 225 -36.76 -1.12 -2.13
CA LYS A 225 -37.88 -2.05 -1.83
C LYS A 225 -39.20 -1.33 -1.57
N LYS A 226 -39.17 -0.10 -1.05
CA LYS A 226 -40.35 0.72 -0.76
C LYS A 226 -40.81 1.60 -1.92
N GLY A 227 -40.09 1.61 -3.05
CA GLY A 227 -40.46 2.39 -4.24
C GLY A 227 -40.28 3.91 -4.08
N SER A 228 -39.46 4.36 -3.12
CA SER A 228 -39.22 5.78 -2.88
C SER A 228 -38.25 6.36 -3.92
N ARG A 229 -38.63 7.48 -4.56
CA ARG A 229 -37.81 8.17 -5.57
C ARG A 229 -36.93 9.23 -4.92
N TRP A 230 -35.66 9.28 -5.29
CA TRP A 230 -34.70 10.28 -4.82
C TRP A 230 -35.09 11.68 -5.33
N ILE A 231 -35.10 12.67 -4.44
CA ILE A 231 -35.24 14.09 -4.79
C ILE A 231 -33.95 14.79 -4.38
N SER A 232 -33.14 15.22 -5.35
CA SER A 232 -32.02 16.12 -5.08
C SER A 232 -32.55 17.54 -4.90
N ARG A 233 -32.22 18.18 -3.77
CA ARG A 233 -32.44 19.62 -3.59
C ARG A 233 -31.11 20.33 -3.84
N THR A 234 -30.94 20.90 -5.03
CA THR A 234 -29.84 21.81 -5.33
C THR A 234 -30.08 23.13 -4.60
N GLY A 235 -29.33 23.38 -3.52
CA GLY A 235 -29.41 24.61 -2.75
C GLY A 235 -28.25 24.80 -1.78
N GLY A 236 -27.09 25.17 -2.31
CA GLY A 236 -26.04 25.98 -1.65
C GLY A 236 -25.52 25.54 -0.27
N ARG A 237 -24.30 24.99 -0.29
CA ARG A 237 -23.43 24.53 0.81
C ARG A 237 -23.61 23.06 1.20
N VAL A 238 -22.47 22.38 1.09
CA VAL A 238 -22.21 20.94 1.19
C VAL A 238 -22.74 20.38 2.51
N PHE A 239 -23.88 19.71 2.46
CA PHE A 239 -24.23 18.51 3.24
C PHE A 239 -25.41 17.84 2.53
N GLU A 240 -25.17 16.73 1.83
CA GLU A 240 -26.24 15.91 1.25
C GLU A 240 -26.97 15.17 2.38
N TYR A 241 -28.03 15.79 2.92
CA TYR A 241 -29.00 15.07 3.74
C TYR A 241 -30.04 14.43 2.81
N TYR A 242 -29.98 13.12 2.67
CA TYR A 242 -31.03 12.34 2.02
C TYR A 242 -32.17 12.12 3.02
N LYS A 243 -33.32 12.73 2.75
CA LYS A 243 -34.54 12.52 3.55
C LYS A 243 -35.37 11.42 2.89
N CYS A 244 -35.53 10.28 3.57
CA CYS A 244 -36.53 9.28 3.19
C CYS A 244 -37.91 9.91 3.43
N VAL A 245 -38.68 10.12 2.37
CA VAL A 245 -40.09 10.53 2.48
C VAL A 245 -40.89 9.23 2.48
N CYS A 246 -41.42 8.87 3.65
CA CYS A 246 -42.44 7.84 3.82
C CYS A 246 -43.81 8.35 3.37
#